data_AF-A0A3A8HBL3-F1
#
_entry.id   AF-A0A3A8HBL3-F1
#
_cell.length_a   1.000
_cell.length_b   1.000
_cell.length_c   1.000
_cell.angle_alpha   90.00
_cell.angle_beta   90.00
_cell.angle_gamma   90.00
#
_symmetry.space_group_name_H-M   'P 1'
#
loop_
_entity.id
_entity.type
_entity.pdbx_description
1 polymer ?
#
loop_
_entity_poly.entity_id
_entity_poly.type
_entity_poly.pdbx_seq_one_letter_code
_entity_poly.pdbx_strand_id
1 'polypeptide(L)'
;ALKQDGTVWAWGYNSNGQLGDGTTTSRNTPVQVQGLTGVTALAMNGEHSLALKQDGTVWAWGNNYSGQLGDGTTTDRHTPVRVQGLTGVTALAAGDIHTLALKQDGTVWAWGDNRVGQLGDGTTMERHTPMQVLGLSL
;
A
#
# COMPACT_ATOMS: atom_id res chain seq x y z
N ALA A 1 -2.07 11.84 -6.72
CA ALA A 1 -1.74 13.19 -6.22
C ALA A 1 -2.33 13.40 -4.83
N LEU A 2 -1.60 14.11 -3.98
CA LEU A 2 -2.02 14.49 -2.62
C LEU A 2 -2.25 16.00 -2.58
N LYS A 3 -3.41 16.44 -2.09
CA LYS A 3 -3.71 17.85 -1.85
C LYS A 3 -3.35 18.24 -0.41
N GLN A 4 -3.18 19.55 -0.18
CA GLN A 4 -2.85 20.11 1.15
C GLN A 4 -3.92 19.82 2.21
N ASP A 5 -5.18 19.64 1.80
CA ASP A 5 -6.29 19.23 2.68
C ASP A 5 -6.26 17.74 3.07
N GLY A 6 -5.24 17.00 2.63
CA GLY A 6 -5.08 15.57 2.90
C GLY A 6 -5.96 14.66 2.04
N THR A 7 -6.61 15.19 0.99
CA THR A 7 -7.37 14.38 0.03
C THR A 7 -6.49 13.82 -1.08
N VAL A 8 -6.84 12.61 -1.54
CA VAL A 8 -6.10 11.89 -2.58
C VAL A 8 -6.90 11.87 -3.88
N TRP A 9 -6.21 12.14 -4.98
CA TRP A 9 -6.77 12.19 -6.32
C TRP A 9 -5.95 11.33 -7.27
N ALA A 10 -6.61 10.54 -8.12
CA ALA A 10 -5.98 9.61 -9.04
C ALA A 10 -6.57 9.75 -10.44
N TRP A 11 -5.81 9.37 -11.46
CA TRP A 11 -6.23 9.28 -12.85
C TRP A 11 -5.29 8.31 -13.58
N GLY A 12 -5.67 7.92 -14.79
CA GLY A 12 -4.94 6.97 -15.64
C GLY A 12 -5.58 5.59 -15.66
N TYR A 13 -4.73 4.58 -15.71
CA TYR A 13 -5.10 3.17 -15.79
C TYR A 13 -5.78 2.68 -14.51
N ASN A 14 -6.82 1.85 -14.63
CA ASN A 14 -7.63 1.40 -13.49
C ASN A 14 -8.13 -0.06 -13.58
N SER A 15 -7.54 -0.94 -14.39
CA SER A 15 -8.10 -2.30 -14.57
C SER A 15 -8.23 -3.09 -13.26
N ASN A 16 -7.35 -2.80 -12.30
CA ASN A 16 -7.22 -3.49 -11.02
C ASN A 16 -7.80 -2.65 -9.88
N GLY A 17 -8.44 -1.51 -10.19
CA GLY A 17 -8.97 -0.57 -9.19
C GLY A 17 -7.91 0.28 -8.50
N GLN A 18 -6.71 0.43 -9.09
CA GLN A 18 -5.61 1.22 -8.51
C GLN A 18 -5.92 2.72 -8.41
N LEU A 19 -7.00 3.22 -9.00
CA LEU A 19 -7.49 4.58 -8.76
C LEU A 19 -8.30 4.70 -7.45
N GLY A 20 -8.78 3.61 -6.86
CA GLY A 20 -9.46 3.64 -5.56
C GLY A 20 -10.84 4.33 -5.55
N ASP A 21 -11.45 4.52 -6.73
CA ASP A 21 -12.73 5.20 -6.91
C ASP A 21 -13.94 4.25 -6.87
N GLY A 22 -13.73 3.00 -6.46
CA GLY A 22 -14.75 1.94 -6.42
C GLY A 22 -15.04 1.30 -7.77
N THR A 23 -14.29 1.65 -8.82
CA THR A 23 -14.49 1.13 -10.18
C THR A 23 -13.20 0.52 -10.74
N THR A 24 -13.32 -0.13 -11.91
CA THR A 24 -12.19 -0.54 -12.74
C THR A 24 -12.06 0.28 -14.04
N THR A 25 -12.76 1.41 -14.09
CA THR A 25 -12.81 2.29 -15.28
C THR A 25 -11.63 3.25 -15.27
N SER A 26 -10.83 3.24 -16.34
CA SER A 26 -9.74 4.19 -16.50
C SER A 26 -10.26 5.62 -16.60
N ARG A 27 -9.55 6.57 -16.00
CA ARG A 27 -9.98 7.99 -15.93
C ARG A 27 -8.94 8.86 -16.61
N ASN A 28 -9.33 9.64 -17.61
CA ASN A 28 -8.48 10.66 -18.22
C ASN A 28 -8.50 11.99 -17.46
N THR A 29 -9.34 12.11 -16.43
CA THR A 29 -9.44 13.28 -15.55
C THR A 29 -9.30 12.85 -14.08
N PRO A 30 -8.79 13.71 -13.19
CA PRO A 30 -8.67 13.40 -11.77
C PRO A 30 -10.01 12.98 -11.15
N VAL A 31 -10.02 11.85 -10.43
CA VAL A 31 -11.09 11.40 -9.56
C VAL A 31 -10.58 11.35 -8.13
N GLN A 32 -11.44 11.68 -7.16
CA GLN A 32 -11.08 11.63 -5.76
C GLN A 32 -11.20 10.18 -5.24
N VAL A 33 -10.17 9.71 -4.55
CA VAL A 33 -10.18 8.46 -3.79
C VAL A 33 -11.06 8.67 -2.56
N GLN A 34 -12.17 7.94 -2.48
CA GLN A 34 -13.13 8.11 -1.40
C GLN A 34 -12.66 7.42 -0.12
N GLY A 35 -13.11 7.93 1.03
CA GLY A 35 -12.83 7.31 2.34
C GLY A 35 -11.44 7.57 2.92
N LEU A 36 -10.61 8.40 2.27
CA LEU A 36 -9.30 8.82 2.79
C LEU A 36 -9.28 10.31 3.10
N THR A 37 -8.85 10.64 4.33
CA THR A 37 -8.57 11.99 4.80
C THR A 37 -7.30 11.98 5.65
N GLY A 38 -6.65 13.14 5.80
CA GLY A 38 -5.43 13.24 6.62
C GLY A 38 -4.26 12.41 6.08
N VAL A 39 -4.20 12.21 4.76
CA VAL A 39 -3.06 11.54 4.10
C VAL A 39 -1.87 12.49 4.08
N THR A 40 -0.69 11.97 4.41
CA THR A 40 0.58 12.72 4.46
C THR A 40 1.59 12.25 3.42
N ALA A 41 1.49 10.99 2.97
CA ALA A 41 2.33 10.47 1.91
C ALA A 41 1.59 9.41 1.07
N LEU A 42 2.05 9.25 -0.18
CA LEU A 42 1.60 8.23 -1.11
C LEU A 42 2.81 7.43 -1.58
N ALA A 43 2.64 6.13 -1.74
CA ALA A 43 3.59 5.27 -2.44
C ALA A 43 2.80 4.43 -3.45
N MET A 44 3.24 4.40 -4.70
CA MET A 44 2.47 3.79 -5.78
C MET A 44 3.42 3.09 -6.74
N ASN A 45 3.01 1.92 -7.21
CA ASN A 45 3.53 1.25 -8.38
C ASN A 45 2.33 0.85 -9.25
N GLY A 46 2.45 0.77 -10.58
CA GLY A 46 1.33 0.76 -11.54
C GLY A 46 0.18 -0.23 -11.27
N GLU A 47 0.41 -1.23 -10.44
CA GLU A 47 -0.54 -2.27 -10.02
C GLU A 47 -1.31 -1.94 -8.72
N HIS A 48 -0.67 -1.30 -7.72
CA HIS A 48 -1.27 -1.04 -6.40
C HIS A 48 -0.83 0.29 -5.80
N SER A 49 -1.65 0.83 -4.92
CA SER A 49 -1.48 2.14 -4.32
C SER A 49 -1.51 2.05 -2.81
N LEU A 50 -0.70 2.90 -2.17
CA LEU A 50 -0.58 3.00 -0.73
C LEU A 50 -0.72 4.46 -0.29
N ALA A 51 -1.36 4.67 0.85
CA ALA A 51 -1.44 5.95 1.54
C ALA A 51 -1.00 5.81 3.00
N LEU A 52 -0.13 6.72 3.43
CA LEU A 52 0.19 6.94 4.83
C LEU A 52 -0.67 8.08 5.36
N LYS A 53 -1.37 7.83 6.47
CA LYS A 53 -2.12 8.86 7.20
C LYS A 53 -1.27 9.47 8.31
N GLN A 54 -1.65 10.67 8.74
CA GLN A 54 -1.03 11.40 9.84
C GLN A 54 -1.05 10.64 11.18
N ASP A 55 -2.04 9.76 11.38
CA ASP A 55 -2.15 8.89 12.55
C ASP A 55 -1.19 7.67 12.51
N GLY A 56 -0.32 7.59 11.49
CA GLY A 56 0.64 6.51 11.30
C GLY A 56 0.01 5.21 10.78
N THR A 57 -1.24 5.25 10.28
CA THR A 57 -1.90 4.09 9.66
C THR A 57 -1.65 4.03 8.16
N VAL A 58 -1.62 2.81 7.63
CA VAL A 58 -1.41 2.53 6.20
C VAL A 58 -2.69 2.02 5.58
N TRP A 59 -2.99 2.52 4.40
CA TRP A 59 -4.12 2.13 3.57
C TRP A 59 -3.64 1.72 2.19
N ALA A 60 -4.26 0.70 1.61
CA ALA A 60 -3.86 0.11 0.34
C ALA A 60 -5.08 -0.14 -0.55
N TRP A 61 -4.91 -0.09 -1.87
CA TRP A 61 -5.92 -0.48 -2.87
C TRP A 61 -5.25 -0.82 -4.22
N GLY A 62 -6.01 -1.43 -5.12
CA GLY A 62 -5.55 -1.90 -6.43
C GLY A 62 -5.40 -3.42 -6.49
N ASN A 63 -4.43 -3.88 -7.29
CA ASN A 63 -4.09 -5.29 -7.46
C ASN A 63 -3.60 -5.89 -6.14
N ASN A 64 -4.01 -7.13 -5.85
CA ASN A 64 -3.62 -7.85 -4.64
C ASN A 64 -3.21 -9.31 -4.91
N TYR A 65 -2.77 -9.64 -6.13
CA TYR A 65 -2.55 -11.03 -6.52
C TYR A 65 -1.56 -11.79 -5.60
N SER A 66 -0.55 -11.12 -5.06
CA SER A 66 0.43 -11.71 -4.13
C SER A 66 0.28 -11.18 -2.69
N GLY A 67 -0.87 -10.58 -2.37
CA GLY A 67 -1.13 -10.02 -1.05
C GLY A 67 -0.42 -8.69 -0.78
N GLN A 68 0.00 -7.96 -1.81
CA GLN A 68 0.73 -6.68 -1.67
C GLN A 68 -0.08 -5.56 -0.99
N LEU A 69 -1.40 -5.72 -0.83
CA LEU A 69 -2.22 -4.82 -0.04
C LEU A 69 -2.13 -5.07 1.47
N GLY A 70 -1.61 -6.23 1.91
CA GLY A 70 -1.37 -6.51 3.33
C GLY A 70 -2.64 -6.70 4.18
N ASP A 71 -3.78 -6.96 3.54
CA ASP A 71 -5.09 -7.10 4.19
C ASP A 71 -5.43 -8.55 4.58
N GLY A 72 -4.47 -9.47 4.46
CA GLY A 72 -4.65 -10.90 4.73
C GLY A 72 -5.35 -11.67 3.62
N THR A 73 -5.56 -11.04 2.45
CA THR A 73 -6.20 -11.67 1.29
C THR A 73 -5.35 -11.52 0.04
N THR A 74 -5.78 -12.18 -1.04
CA THR A 74 -5.25 -12.00 -2.40
C THR A 74 -6.29 -11.41 -3.36
N THR A 75 -7.30 -10.73 -2.80
CA THR A 75 -8.40 -10.13 -3.56
C THR A 75 -8.13 -8.65 -3.80
N ASP A 76 -8.26 -8.21 -5.05
CA ASP A 76 -8.15 -6.81 -5.44
C ASP A 76 -9.13 -5.93 -4.64
N ARG A 77 -8.70 -4.69 -4.38
CA ARG A 77 -9.53 -3.72 -3.65
C ARG A 77 -9.69 -2.47 -4.49
N HIS A 78 -10.92 -2.19 -4.91
CA HIS A 78 -11.20 -0.99 -5.72
C HIS A 78 -11.46 0.26 -4.86
N THR A 79 -11.46 0.10 -3.54
CA THR A 79 -11.50 1.19 -2.55
C THR A 79 -10.42 0.96 -1.50
N PRO A 80 -9.90 2.02 -0.86
CA PRO A 80 -8.91 1.88 0.21
C PRO A 80 -9.33 0.90 1.32
N VAL A 81 -8.43 -0.03 1.65
CA VAL A 81 -8.53 -0.91 2.82
C VAL A 81 -7.38 -0.60 3.77
N ARG A 82 -7.64 -0.66 5.08
CA ARG A 82 -6.61 -0.47 6.09
C ARG A 82 -5.77 -1.74 6.26
N VAL A 83 -4.45 -1.57 6.24
CA VAL A 83 -3.48 -2.61 6.62
C VAL A 83 -3.57 -2.83 8.13
N GLN A 84 -3.99 -4.03 8.55
CA GLN A 84 -4.20 -4.35 9.96
C GLN A 84 -2.88 -4.67 10.67
N GLY A 85 -2.83 -4.39 11.98
CA GLY A 85 -1.65 -4.72 12.81
C GLY A 85 -0.43 -3.82 12.60
N LEU A 86 -0.51 -2.82 11.72
CA LEU A 86 0.57 -1.88 11.43
C LEU A 86 0.19 -0.45 11.82
N THR A 87 0.94 0.13 12.77
CA THR A 87 0.76 1.49 13.28
C THR A 87 2.10 2.17 13.49
N GLY A 88 2.09 3.50 13.62
CA GLY A 88 3.32 4.29 13.81
C GLY A 88 4.25 4.25 12.61
N VAL A 89 3.70 4.08 11.40
CA VAL A 89 4.47 4.13 10.16
C VAL A 89 4.86 5.57 9.85
N THR A 90 6.11 5.77 9.41
CA THR A 90 6.68 7.08 9.06
C THR A 90 7.06 7.18 7.60
N ALA A 91 7.32 6.06 6.92
CA ALA A 91 7.58 6.01 5.49
C ALA A 91 7.05 4.73 4.85
N LEU A 92 6.71 4.83 3.56
CA LEU A 92 6.23 3.73 2.72
C LEU A 92 7.02 3.67 1.42
N ALA A 93 7.22 2.45 0.91
CA ALA A 93 7.70 2.22 -0.45
C ALA A 93 6.91 1.07 -1.09
N ALA A 94 6.52 1.27 -2.35
CA ALA A 94 5.87 0.25 -3.17
C ALA A 94 6.88 -0.32 -4.16
N GLY A 95 7.13 -1.63 -4.09
CA GLY A 95 7.73 -2.39 -5.17
C GLY A 95 6.69 -2.76 -6.24
N ASP A 96 7.05 -3.58 -7.22
CA ASP A 96 6.10 -4.00 -8.27
C ASP A 96 4.91 -4.77 -7.69
N ILE A 97 5.21 -5.75 -6.82
CA ILE A 97 4.23 -6.65 -6.21
C ILE A 97 4.54 -6.88 -4.72
N HIS A 98 5.28 -5.97 -4.08
CA HIS A 98 5.56 -6.03 -2.63
C HIS A 98 5.56 -4.62 -2.04
N THR A 99 5.45 -4.54 -0.72
CA THR A 99 5.39 -3.28 0.02
C THR A 99 6.37 -3.30 1.18
N LEU A 100 7.00 -2.15 1.42
CA LEU A 100 7.84 -1.88 2.58
C LEU A 100 7.29 -0.71 3.40
N ALA A 101 7.40 -0.82 4.72
CA ALA A 101 7.05 0.24 5.66
C ALA A 101 8.15 0.41 6.71
N LEU A 102 8.50 1.67 7.00
CA LEU A 102 9.35 2.04 8.12
C LEU A 102 8.46 2.54 9.26
N LYS A 103 8.63 1.98 10.46
CA LYS A 103 7.99 2.46 11.67
C LYS A 103 8.86 3.48 12.41
N GLN A 104 8.22 4.25 13.28
CA GLN A 104 8.86 5.25 14.13
C GLN A 104 9.88 4.65 15.10
N ASP A 105 9.72 3.38 15.47
CA ASP A 105 10.67 2.62 16.30
C ASP A 105 11.92 2.13 15.53
N GLY A 106 12.07 2.56 14.27
CA GLY A 106 13.18 2.18 13.41
C GLY A 106 13.01 0.83 12.72
N THR A 107 11.96 0.06 13.04
CA THR A 107 11.75 -1.28 12.46
C THR A 107 11.20 -1.19 11.02
N VAL A 108 11.69 -2.08 10.16
CA VAL A 108 11.22 -2.24 8.78
C VAL A 108 10.26 -3.42 8.70
N TRP A 109 9.17 -3.24 7.96
CA TRP A 109 8.13 -4.24 7.73
C TRP A 109 7.94 -4.45 6.24
N ALA A 110 7.68 -5.69 5.84
CA ALA A 110 7.51 -6.09 4.45
C ALA A 110 6.33 -7.07 4.27
N TRP A 111 5.67 -6.99 3.12
CA TRP A 111 4.65 -7.96 2.68
C TRP A 111 4.46 -7.94 1.16
N GLY A 112 3.70 -8.89 0.64
CA GLY A 112 3.46 -9.11 -0.79
C GLY A 112 4.27 -10.28 -1.35
N ASP A 113 4.58 -10.20 -2.64
CA ASP A 113 5.37 -11.19 -3.37
C ASP A 113 6.73 -11.41 -2.70
N ASN A 114 7.22 -12.65 -2.71
CA ASN A 114 8.56 -12.98 -2.19
C ASN A 114 9.32 -14.00 -3.04
N ARG A 115 8.91 -14.24 -4.30
CA ARG A 115 9.50 -15.31 -5.14
C ARG A 115 11.02 -15.26 -5.28
N VAL A 116 11.63 -14.08 -5.10
CA VAL A 116 13.08 -13.87 -5.17
C VAL A 116 13.70 -13.30 -3.88
N GLY A 117 12.98 -13.35 -2.75
CA GLY A 117 13.50 -12.91 -1.45
C GLY A 117 13.36 -11.42 -1.14
N GLN A 118 12.52 -10.68 -1.88
CA GLN A 118 12.33 -9.24 -1.72
C GLN A 118 11.77 -8.81 -0.34
N LEU A 119 11.20 -9.72 0.44
CA LEU A 119 10.74 -9.41 1.81
C LEU A 119 11.88 -9.47 2.84
N GLY A 120 13.04 -10.03 2.51
CA GLY A 120 14.19 -10.09 3.42
C GLY A 120 13.97 -10.97 4.67
N ASP A 121 12.96 -11.84 4.68
CA ASP A 121 12.61 -12.69 5.83
C ASP A 121 13.36 -14.03 5.87
N GLY A 122 14.37 -14.20 4.99
CA GLY A 122 15.11 -15.46 4.84
C GLY A 122 14.34 -16.55 4.11
N THR A 123 13.17 -16.25 3.55
CA THR A 123 12.35 -17.19 2.78
C THR A 123 12.09 -16.67 1.37
N THR A 124 11.40 -17.48 0.56
CA THR A 124 10.85 -17.09 -0.75
C THR A 124 9.33 -17.23 -0.80
N MET A 125 8.67 -17.22 0.36
CA MET A 125 7.22 -17.35 0.48
C MET A 125 6.58 -15.98 0.62
N GLU A 126 5.54 -15.71 -0.18
CA GLU A 126 4.78 -14.46 -0.09
C GLU A 126 4.11 -14.29 1.27
N ARG A 127 3.82 -13.05 1.63
CA ARG A 127 3.18 -12.68 2.90
C ARG A 127 1.99 -11.78 2.61
N HIS A 128 0.79 -12.20 3.02
CA HIS A 128 -0.42 -11.40 2.80
C HIS A 128 -0.72 -10.41 3.93
N THR A 129 0.10 -10.43 4.98
CA THR A 129 0.06 -9.47 6.09
C THR A 129 1.47 -8.96 6.37
N PRO A 130 1.62 -7.73 6.90
CA PRO A 130 2.93 -7.20 7.29
C PRO A 130 3.68 -8.13 8.22
N MET A 131 4.97 -8.33 7.95
CA MET A 131 5.91 -8.91 8.92
C MET A 131 7.12 -8.03 9.11
N GLN A 132 7.70 -8.06 10.31
CA GLN A 132 8.95 -7.36 10.58
C GLN A 132 10.11 -8.06 9.86
N VAL A 133 10.95 -7.28 9.20
CA VAL A 133 12.24 -7.73 8.66
C VAL A 133 13.26 -7.72 9.80
N LEU A 134 13.71 -8.90 10.22
CA LEU A 134 14.65 -9.03 11.34
C LEU A 134 16.07 -8.60 10.93
N GLY A 135 16.82 -8.02 11.87
CA GLY A 135 18.20 -7.60 11.64
C GLY A 135 18.36 -6.29 10.83
N LEU A 136 17.25 -5.59 10.54
CA LEU A 136 17.24 -4.28 9.89
C LEU A 136 16.46 -3.27 10.74
N SER A 137 17.18 -2.32 11.35
CA SER A 137 16.61 -1.17 12.04
C SER A 137 17.43 0.10 11.75
N LEU A 138 16.74 1.23 11.56
CA LEU A 138 17.36 2.55 11.33
C LEU A 138 17.45 3.38 12.62
#